data_AF-A0A939L4D3-F1
#
_entry.id   AF-A0A939L4D3-F1
#
_cell.length_a   1.000
_cell.length_b   1.000
_cell.length_c   1.000
_cell.angle_alpha   90.00
_cell.angle_beta   90.00
_cell.angle_gamma   90.00
#
_symmetry.space_group_name_H-M   'P 1'
#
loop_
_entity.id
_entity.type
_entity.pdbx_description
1 polymer ?
#
loop_
_entity_poly.entity_id
_entity_poly.type
_entity_poly.pdbx_seq_one_letter_code
_entity_poly.pdbx_strand_id
1 'polypeptide(L)'
;MCRQRIEPDEWERHGGAALGERAEWSDRACGMAALRMILLAYGQQPPSLTELVHLGVAKDALTERGWLHAGIASLAEVYGVPGQAEAVPADELIARLKQAPLIISVTEKFPEDGRKGGHLVVAHGFEAGDDPAILFRDPSGWGQQNDRVPLSRLTSSYTGRAITFPPMTRTIAVLGEMLELGETAAEEHQAVGRLAGEQGIDHLIVVGNSPNVIQLAAGALAEGVPEVARVADNHTAAAYLETIVRPGDKVLLKASRGGELWQIAQELLGQPITGH
;
A
#
# COMPACT_ATOMS: atom_id res chain seq x y z
N MET A 1 -15.75 6.50 -21.78
CA MET A 1 -16.21 7.06 -20.48
C MET A 1 -15.84 6.09 -19.40
N CYS A 2 -15.22 6.60 -18.33
CA CYS A 2 -14.82 5.83 -17.16
C CYS A 2 -16.06 5.32 -16.42
N ARG A 3 -16.56 4.14 -16.81
CA ARG A 3 -17.68 3.50 -16.12
C ARG A 3 -17.15 2.71 -14.92
N GLN A 4 -16.87 3.39 -13.81
CA GLN A 4 -16.85 2.70 -12.52
C GLN A 4 -18.27 2.24 -12.26
N ARG A 5 -18.54 0.93 -12.29
CA ARG A 5 -19.88 0.44 -12.02
C ARG A 5 -20.13 0.51 -10.52
N ILE A 6 -21.09 1.34 -10.12
CA ILE A 6 -21.72 1.20 -8.81
C ILE A 6 -22.72 0.05 -8.93
N GLU A 7 -22.62 -0.95 -8.05
CA GLU A 7 -23.49 -2.13 -8.10
C GLU A 7 -24.95 -1.73 -7.86
N PRO A 8 -25.93 -2.28 -8.62
CA PRO A 8 -27.35 -1.92 -8.46
C PRO A 8 -27.84 -2.10 -7.02
N ASP A 9 -27.51 -3.24 -6.42
CA ASP A 9 -27.95 -3.58 -5.06
C ASP A 9 -27.36 -2.64 -4.00
N GLU A 10 -26.12 -2.17 -4.21
CA GLU A 10 -25.48 -1.18 -3.35
C GLU A 10 -26.18 0.18 -3.50
N TRP A 11 -26.40 0.60 -4.75
CA TRP A 11 -27.05 1.87 -5.07
C TRP A 11 -28.43 1.98 -4.44
N GLU A 12 -29.25 0.94 -4.54
CA GLU A 12 -30.60 0.93 -3.96
C GLU A 12 -30.56 0.91 -2.44
N ARG A 13 -29.76 0.02 -1.85
CA ARG A 13 -29.68 -0.18 -0.40
C ARG A 13 -29.19 1.05 0.36
N HIS A 14 -28.24 1.78 -0.22
CA HIS A 14 -27.62 2.95 0.39
C HIS A 14 -28.23 4.28 -0.09
N GLY A 15 -29.46 4.25 -0.60
CA GLY A 15 -30.24 5.46 -0.87
C GLY A 15 -29.76 6.27 -2.08
N GLY A 16 -29.14 5.62 -3.05
CA GLY A 16 -28.65 6.26 -4.28
C GLY A 16 -29.75 6.95 -5.09
N ALA A 17 -31.01 6.53 -4.97
CA ALA A 17 -32.15 7.19 -5.62
C ALA A 17 -32.26 8.70 -5.28
N ALA A 18 -31.81 9.12 -4.10
CA ALA A 18 -31.79 10.55 -3.72
C ALA A 18 -30.74 11.37 -4.47
N LEU A 19 -29.73 10.72 -5.05
CA LEU A 19 -28.68 11.36 -5.85
C LEU A 19 -29.05 11.47 -7.34
N GLY A 20 -30.08 10.76 -7.80
CA GLY A 20 -30.50 10.71 -9.20
C GLY A 20 -30.18 9.38 -9.88
N GLU A 21 -29.82 9.42 -11.16
CA GLU A 21 -29.59 8.20 -11.95
C GLU A 21 -28.23 7.56 -11.66
N ARG A 22 -28.23 6.25 -11.35
CA ARG A 22 -27.01 5.47 -11.07
C ARG A 22 -25.97 5.54 -12.18
N ALA A 23 -26.41 5.56 -13.44
CA ALA A 23 -25.52 5.60 -14.60
C ALA A 23 -24.71 6.90 -14.65
N GLU A 24 -25.32 8.04 -14.35
CA GLU A 24 -24.66 9.34 -14.30
C GLU A 24 -23.60 9.40 -13.19
N TRP A 25 -23.90 8.81 -12.04
CA TRP A 25 -22.96 8.76 -10.91
C TRP A 25 -21.83 7.76 -11.11
N SER A 26 -22.08 6.67 -11.83
CA SER A 26 -21.05 5.70 -12.21
C SER A 26 -19.92 6.36 -13.03
N ASP A 27 -20.24 7.37 -13.84
CA ASP A 27 -19.26 8.12 -14.61
C ASP A 27 -18.54 9.21 -13.80
N ARG A 28 -19.01 9.52 -12.59
CA ARG A 28 -18.48 10.58 -11.71
C ARG A 28 -17.86 10.05 -10.42
N ALA A 29 -17.98 8.76 -10.12
CA ALA A 29 -17.59 8.21 -8.81
C ALA A 29 -16.08 7.92 -8.66
N CYS A 30 -15.24 8.19 -9.67
CA CYS A 30 -13.82 7.81 -9.66
C CYS A 30 -13.07 8.35 -8.42
N GLY A 31 -13.37 9.59 -7.98
CA GLY A 31 -12.76 10.17 -6.78
C GLY A 31 -13.11 9.44 -5.48
N MET A 32 -14.37 9.04 -5.31
CA MET A 32 -14.81 8.29 -4.13
C MET A 32 -14.35 6.83 -4.17
N ALA A 33 -14.28 6.23 -5.37
CA ALA A 33 -13.71 4.90 -5.55
C ALA A 33 -12.21 4.90 -5.20
N ALA A 34 -11.46 5.90 -5.68
CA ALA A 34 -10.05 6.10 -5.35
C ALA A 34 -9.84 6.32 -3.85
N LEU A 35 -10.65 7.17 -3.22
CA LEU A 35 -10.64 7.37 -1.77
C LEU A 35 -10.88 6.06 -1.01
N ARG A 36 -11.91 5.29 -1.41
CA ARG A 36 -12.22 4.02 -0.77
C ARG A 36 -11.05 3.03 -0.84
N MET A 37 -10.37 2.96 -1.99
CA MET A 37 -9.17 2.12 -2.16
C MET A 37 -8.03 2.57 -1.26
N ILE A 38 -7.81 3.88 -1.10
CA ILE A 38 -6.83 4.40 -0.14
C ILE A 38 -7.21 3.99 1.29
N LEU A 39 -8.45 4.22 1.72
CA LEU A 39 -8.88 3.88 3.08
C LEU A 39 -8.70 2.39 3.39
N LEU A 40 -9.01 1.50 2.44
CA LEU A 40 -8.74 0.07 2.56
C LEU A 40 -7.23 -0.23 2.68
N ALA A 41 -6.39 0.45 1.91
CA ALA A 41 -4.94 0.27 1.99
C ALA A 41 -4.39 0.66 3.38
N TYR A 42 -4.98 1.63 4.06
CA TYR A 42 -4.63 2.02 5.43
C TYR A 42 -5.32 1.17 6.51
N GLY A 43 -5.93 0.04 6.14
CA GLY A 43 -6.59 -0.88 7.07
C GLY A 43 -7.89 -0.33 7.68
N GLN A 44 -8.45 0.74 7.12
CA GLN A 44 -9.72 1.29 7.58
C GLN A 44 -10.89 0.44 7.03
N GLN A 45 -12.05 0.57 7.66
CA GLN A 45 -13.31 0.02 7.18
C GLN A 45 -14.16 1.15 6.56
N PRO A 46 -13.87 1.56 5.31
CA PRO A 46 -14.65 2.62 4.68
C PRO A 46 -16.07 2.13 4.36
N PRO A 47 -17.04 3.05 4.30
CA PRO A 47 -18.39 2.72 3.91
C PRO A 47 -18.47 2.31 2.42
N SER A 48 -19.68 2.03 1.95
CA SER A 48 -19.94 1.75 0.54
C SER A 48 -19.57 2.95 -0.36
N LEU A 49 -19.39 2.70 -1.67
CA LEU A 49 -19.13 3.76 -2.63
C LEU A 49 -20.30 4.75 -2.69
N THR A 50 -21.55 4.26 -2.64
CA THR A 50 -22.74 5.13 -2.60
C THR A 50 -22.76 6.02 -1.35
N GLU A 51 -22.41 5.49 -0.17
CA GLU A 51 -22.33 6.29 1.05
C GLU A 51 -21.22 7.35 0.99
N LEU A 52 -20.04 7.01 0.44
CA LEU A 52 -18.97 8.00 0.23
C LEU A 52 -19.41 9.11 -0.73
N VAL A 53 -20.17 8.79 -1.78
CA VAL A 53 -20.74 9.79 -2.68
C VAL A 53 -21.68 10.74 -1.93
N HIS A 54 -22.60 10.21 -1.12
CA HIS A 54 -23.48 11.03 -0.28
C HIS A 54 -22.69 11.95 0.66
N LEU A 55 -21.71 11.40 1.37
CA LEU A 55 -20.85 12.16 2.29
C LEU A 55 -20.07 13.26 1.56
N GLY A 56 -19.55 12.96 0.38
CA GLY A 56 -18.80 13.92 -0.41
C GLY A 56 -19.67 15.05 -0.96
N VAL A 57 -20.89 14.74 -1.43
CA VAL A 57 -21.86 15.76 -1.86
C VAL A 57 -22.27 16.63 -0.67
N ALA A 58 -22.56 16.03 0.49
CA ALA A 58 -22.96 16.76 1.69
C ALA A 58 -21.86 17.67 2.28
N LYS A 59 -20.59 17.44 1.91
CA LYS A 59 -19.43 18.24 2.31
C LYS A 59 -18.93 19.18 1.20
N ASP A 60 -19.72 19.41 0.15
CA ASP A 60 -19.36 20.27 -0.98
C ASP A 60 -18.04 19.87 -1.66
N ALA A 61 -17.68 18.58 -1.62
CA ALA A 61 -16.46 18.05 -2.21
C ALA A 61 -16.58 17.84 -3.74
N LEU A 62 -17.76 18.08 -4.32
CA LEU A 62 -18.06 17.89 -5.74
C LEU A 62 -18.44 19.22 -6.39
N THR A 63 -17.91 19.46 -7.59
CA THR A 63 -18.31 20.59 -8.45
C THR A 63 -18.86 20.07 -9.79
N GLU A 64 -19.36 20.96 -10.64
CA GLU A 64 -19.73 20.62 -12.02
C GLU A 64 -18.58 20.01 -12.83
N ARG A 65 -17.33 20.30 -12.45
CA ARG A 65 -16.12 19.78 -13.10
C ARG A 65 -15.60 18.47 -12.50
N GLY A 66 -16.26 17.95 -11.46
CA GLY A 66 -15.84 16.74 -10.74
C GLY A 66 -15.38 17.00 -9.30
N TRP A 67 -14.82 15.95 -8.70
CA TRP A 67 -14.42 15.94 -7.28
C TRP A 67 -13.22 16.86 -7.03
N LEU A 68 -13.34 17.69 -5.99
CA LEU A 68 -12.26 18.51 -5.49
C LEU A 68 -11.23 17.63 -4.79
N HIS A 69 -9.96 17.75 -5.20
CA HIS A 69 -8.87 17.01 -4.55
C HIS A 69 -8.78 17.32 -3.06
N ALA A 70 -8.93 18.60 -2.69
CA ALA A 70 -8.97 19.03 -1.30
C ALA A 70 -10.17 18.45 -0.54
N GLY A 71 -11.33 18.33 -1.20
CA GLY A 71 -12.52 17.70 -0.60
C GLY A 71 -12.30 16.21 -0.34
N ILE A 72 -11.68 15.48 -1.28
CA ILE A 72 -11.29 14.08 -1.08
C ILE A 72 -10.30 13.95 0.08
N ALA A 73 -9.29 14.83 0.13
CA ALA A 73 -8.30 14.85 1.21
C ALA A 73 -8.95 15.07 2.59
N SER A 74 -9.88 16.01 2.71
CA SER A 74 -10.65 16.25 3.94
C SER A 74 -11.58 15.10 4.31
N LEU A 75 -12.15 14.39 3.31
CA LEU A 75 -12.92 13.18 3.58
C LEU A 75 -12.05 12.06 4.14
N ALA A 76 -10.83 11.89 3.62
CA ALA A 76 -9.88 10.89 4.12
C ALA A 76 -9.50 11.12 5.58
N GLU A 77 -9.35 12.39 5.99
CA GLU A 77 -9.07 12.79 7.37
C GLU A 77 -10.15 12.33 8.36
N VAL A 78 -11.43 12.31 7.96
CA VAL A 78 -12.53 11.79 8.79
C VAL A 78 -12.31 10.34 9.21
N TYR A 79 -11.59 9.57 8.41
CA TYR A 79 -11.25 8.17 8.67
C TYR A 79 -9.83 7.98 9.23
N GLY A 80 -9.18 9.05 9.69
CA GLY A 80 -7.85 9.00 10.27
C GLY A 80 -6.71 8.86 9.25
N VAL A 81 -6.96 9.10 7.96
CA VAL A 81 -5.96 9.04 6.89
C VAL A 81 -5.83 10.43 6.25
N PRO A 82 -5.17 11.41 6.92
CA PRO A 82 -5.15 12.80 6.47
C PRO A 82 -4.42 12.93 5.12
N GLY A 83 -5.14 13.31 4.06
CA GLY A 83 -4.56 13.55 2.75
C GLY A 83 -4.12 15.00 2.54
N GLN A 84 -3.22 15.24 1.59
CA GLN A 84 -2.87 16.58 1.13
C GLN A 84 -2.99 16.67 -0.39
N ALA A 85 -3.82 17.61 -0.87
CA ALA A 85 -3.91 17.92 -2.29
C ALA A 85 -2.75 18.85 -2.69
N GLU A 86 -1.83 18.38 -3.51
CA GLU A 86 -0.63 19.14 -3.92
C GLU A 86 -0.25 18.89 -5.38
N ALA A 87 0.63 19.75 -5.90
CA ALA A 87 1.30 19.51 -7.18
C ALA A 87 2.46 18.56 -6.94
N VAL A 88 2.52 17.46 -7.69
CA VAL A 88 3.62 16.49 -7.64
C VAL A 88 4.18 16.37 -9.06
N PRO A 89 5.41 16.82 -9.31
CA PRO A 89 6.09 16.59 -10.58
C PRO A 89 6.19 15.10 -10.92
N ALA A 90 6.18 14.75 -12.21
CA ALA A 90 6.17 13.35 -12.66
C ALA A 90 7.43 12.57 -12.21
N ASP A 91 8.58 13.25 -12.13
CA ASP A 91 9.86 12.73 -11.66
C ASP A 91 9.90 12.52 -10.13
N GLU A 92 9.01 13.15 -9.37
CA GLU A 92 8.85 12.91 -7.93
C GLU A 92 7.93 11.73 -7.60
N LEU A 93 7.12 11.24 -8.55
CA LEU A 93 6.11 10.20 -8.30
C LEU A 93 6.71 8.96 -7.65
N ILE A 94 7.86 8.49 -8.14
CA ILE A 94 8.53 7.30 -7.58
C ILE A 94 8.96 7.54 -6.13
N ALA A 95 9.51 8.72 -5.82
CA ALA A 95 9.93 9.04 -4.46
C ALA A 95 8.73 9.07 -3.50
N ARG A 96 7.59 9.60 -3.95
CA ARG A 96 6.34 9.62 -3.17
C ARG A 96 5.73 8.22 -3.03
N LEU A 97 5.74 7.41 -4.09
CA LEU A 97 5.23 6.02 -4.08
C LEU A 97 6.03 5.07 -3.19
N LYS A 98 7.30 5.39 -2.90
CA LYS A 98 8.06 4.68 -1.85
C LYS A 98 7.47 4.89 -0.46
N GLN A 99 6.73 5.97 -0.21
CA GLN A 99 6.18 6.27 1.12
C GLN A 99 4.75 5.76 1.27
N ALA A 100 3.91 6.01 0.26
CA ALA A 100 2.50 5.69 0.31
C ALA A 100 1.88 5.65 -1.09
N PRO A 101 0.74 4.96 -1.28
CA PRO A 101 -0.08 5.12 -2.47
C PRO A 101 -0.59 6.56 -2.58
N LEU A 102 -0.84 7.01 -3.81
CA LEU A 102 -1.28 8.35 -4.16
C LEU A 102 -2.57 8.28 -4.97
N ILE A 103 -3.46 9.24 -4.80
CA ILE A 103 -4.49 9.49 -5.82
C ILE A 103 -3.92 10.49 -6.81
N ILE A 104 -3.73 10.10 -8.06
CA ILE A 104 -3.20 10.98 -9.10
C ILE A 104 -4.32 11.38 -10.07
N SER A 105 -4.27 12.62 -10.55
CA SER A 105 -5.20 13.10 -11.57
C SER A 105 -4.61 12.95 -12.96
N VAL A 106 -5.38 12.26 -13.80
CA VAL A 106 -5.05 11.94 -15.19
C VAL A 106 -6.15 12.44 -16.13
N THR A 107 -5.85 12.42 -17.43
CA THR A 107 -6.81 12.72 -18.49
C THR A 107 -7.91 11.67 -18.56
N GLU A 108 -9.09 12.02 -19.06
CA GLU A 108 -10.23 11.09 -19.21
C GLU A 108 -9.93 9.89 -20.13
N LYS A 109 -8.95 10.06 -21.04
CA LYS A 109 -8.53 9.04 -21.99
C LYS A 109 -7.31 8.25 -21.51
N PHE A 110 -6.96 8.32 -20.22
CA PHE A 110 -5.84 7.58 -19.64
C PHE A 110 -5.77 6.13 -20.16
N PRO A 111 -4.60 5.65 -20.63
CA PRO A 111 -3.28 6.29 -20.60
C PRO A 111 -2.94 7.09 -21.89
N GLU A 112 -3.93 7.44 -22.70
CA GLU A 112 -3.75 8.24 -23.92
C GLU A 112 -3.68 9.75 -23.64
N ASP A 113 -2.94 10.45 -24.50
CA ASP A 113 -2.86 11.91 -24.46
C ASP A 113 -4.20 12.49 -24.91
N GLY A 114 -4.82 13.22 -24.00
CA GLY A 114 -6.11 13.86 -24.17
C GLY A 114 -6.25 14.98 -23.15
N ARG A 115 -5.67 16.15 -23.43
CA ARG A 115 -5.89 17.42 -22.69
C ARG A 115 -7.34 17.56 -22.13
N LYS A 116 -7.67 18.23 -21.02
CA LYS A 116 -7.09 18.32 -19.66
C LYS A 116 -8.06 17.57 -18.74
N GLY A 117 -7.53 16.82 -17.76
CA GLY A 117 -8.10 16.38 -16.48
C GLY A 117 -9.60 16.04 -16.36
N GLY A 118 -9.90 14.82 -15.90
CA GLY A 118 -11.26 14.40 -15.54
C GLY A 118 -11.36 13.04 -14.85
N HIS A 119 -10.21 12.42 -14.54
CA HIS A 119 -10.17 11.08 -13.97
C HIS A 119 -9.14 10.97 -12.84
N LEU A 120 -9.46 10.14 -11.86
CA LEU A 120 -8.63 9.89 -10.68
C LEU A 120 -8.32 8.40 -10.59
N VAL A 121 -7.03 8.07 -10.49
CA VAL A 121 -6.54 6.71 -10.33
C VAL A 121 -5.63 6.64 -9.10
N VAL A 122 -5.53 5.46 -8.50
CA VAL A 122 -4.63 5.23 -7.36
C VAL A 122 -3.32 4.67 -7.89
N ALA A 123 -2.23 5.43 -7.84
CA ALA A 123 -0.90 4.89 -8.04
C ALA A 123 -0.42 4.29 -6.72
N HIS A 124 0.06 3.03 -6.72
CA HIS A 124 0.38 2.31 -5.48
C HIS A 124 1.75 1.64 -5.46
N GLY A 125 2.52 1.74 -6.55
CA GLY A 125 3.85 1.16 -6.61
C GLY A 125 4.53 1.46 -7.94
N PHE A 126 5.74 0.91 -8.09
CA PHE A 126 6.50 1.03 -9.32
C PHE A 126 7.41 -0.18 -9.52
N GLU A 127 7.71 -0.49 -10.79
CA GLU A 127 8.73 -1.45 -11.19
C GLU A 127 9.95 -0.66 -11.68
N ALA A 128 11.13 -0.96 -11.13
CA ALA A 128 12.37 -0.29 -11.52
C ALA A 128 12.83 -0.73 -12.92
N GLY A 129 13.50 0.18 -13.63
CA GLY A 129 14.05 -0.04 -14.97
C GLY A 129 14.46 1.29 -15.60
N ASP A 130 14.98 1.24 -16.84
CA ASP A 130 15.36 2.44 -17.60
C ASP A 130 14.15 3.35 -17.87
N ASP A 131 12.98 2.76 -18.11
CA ASP A 131 11.67 3.43 -18.11
C ASP A 131 10.78 2.74 -17.07
N PRO A 132 10.78 3.21 -15.81
CA PRO A 132 10.10 2.53 -14.72
C PRO A 132 8.59 2.49 -14.96
N ALA A 133 7.93 1.38 -14.65
CA ALA A 133 6.48 1.28 -14.76
C ALA A 133 5.81 1.71 -13.47
N ILE A 134 4.74 2.50 -13.55
CA ILE A 134 3.89 2.84 -12.41
C ILE A 134 2.76 1.80 -12.32
N LEU A 135 2.62 1.22 -11.14
CA LEU A 135 1.52 0.32 -10.79
C LEU A 135 0.34 1.15 -10.27
N PHE A 136 -0.84 0.92 -10.81
CA PHE A 136 -2.03 1.67 -10.44
C PHE A 136 -3.28 0.79 -10.34
N ARG A 137 -4.25 1.28 -9.58
CA ARG A 137 -5.64 0.81 -9.58
C ARG A 137 -6.50 1.91 -10.15
N ASP A 138 -7.12 1.60 -11.28
CA ASP A 138 -8.03 2.50 -11.97
C ASP A 138 -9.47 1.95 -11.85
N PRO A 139 -10.41 2.74 -11.29
CA PRO A 139 -11.82 2.34 -11.18
C PRO A 139 -12.55 2.18 -12.53
N SER A 140 -11.93 2.57 -13.65
CA SER A 140 -12.52 2.44 -14.98
C SER A 140 -12.57 0.98 -15.47
N GLY A 141 -13.43 0.72 -16.47
CA GLY A 141 -13.45 -0.59 -17.13
C GLY A 141 -12.13 -0.96 -17.84
N TRP A 142 -11.32 0.02 -18.24
CA TRP A 142 -9.97 -0.22 -18.78
C TRP A 142 -9.01 -0.62 -17.64
N GLY A 143 -9.09 0.08 -16.51
CA GLY A 143 -8.33 -0.21 -15.29
C GLY A 143 -8.56 -1.59 -14.68
N GLN A 144 -9.71 -2.20 -14.93
CA GLN A 144 -9.99 -3.58 -14.53
C GLN A 144 -9.14 -4.62 -15.29
N GLN A 145 -8.59 -4.25 -16.45
CA GLN A 145 -7.78 -5.13 -17.29
C GLN A 145 -6.32 -4.65 -17.38
N ASN A 146 -6.00 -3.49 -16.81
CA ASN A 146 -4.69 -2.85 -16.90
C ASN A 146 -4.35 -2.19 -15.57
N ASP A 147 -3.20 -2.52 -15.02
CA ASP A 147 -2.72 -2.00 -13.74
C ASP A 147 -1.26 -1.52 -13.78
N ARG A 148 -0.67 -1.45 -14.98
CA ARG A 148 0.71 -0.99 -15.21
C ARG A 148 0.82 -0.09 -16.42
N VAL A 149 1.53 1.03 -16.29
CA VAL A 149 1.86 1.95 -17.39
C VAL A 149 3.29 2.47 -17.20
N PRO A 150 4.15 2.44 -18.25
CA PRO A 150 5.48 3.05 -18.19
C PRO A 150 5.42 4.54 -17.80
N LEU A 151 6.37 5.03 -17.00
CA LEU A 151 6.38 6.41 -16.50
C LEU A 151 6.44 7.41 -17.66
N SER A 152 7.23 7.12 -18.70
CA SER A 152 7.25 7.91 -19.93
C SER A 152 5.86 8.06 -20.55
N ARG A 153 5.06 6.99 -20.53
CA ARG A 153 3.69 6.99 -21.06
C ARG A 153 2.72 7.70 -20.11
N LEU A 154 2.80 7.43 -18.82
CA LEU A 154 1.97 8.05 -17.80
C LEU A 154 2.10 9.58 -17.83
N THR A 155 3.33 10.08 -18.01
CA THR A 155 3.61 11.52 -18.06
C THR A 155 2.80 12.26 -19.11
N SER A 156 2.44 11.61 -20.23
CA SER A 156 1.61 12.23 -21.29
C SER A 156 0.15 12.46 -20.89
N SER A 157 -0.34 11.78 -19.86
CA SER A 157 -1.73 11.85 -19.38
C SER A 157 -1.84 12.35 -17.94
N TYR A 158 -0.72 12.45 -17.22
CA TYR A 158 -0.67 12.95 -15.86
C TYR A 158 -0.79 14.48 -15.81
N THR A 159 -1.64 15.00 -14.93
CA THR A 159 -1.91 16.44 -14.83
C THR A 159 -0.95 17.21 -13.93
N GLY A 160 -0.02 16.52 -13.25
CA GLY A 160 0.86 17.12 -12.23
C GLY A 160 0.20 17.34 -10.87
N ARG A 161 -1.02 16.83 -10.67
CA ARG A 161 -1.79 16.97 -9.41
C ARG A 161 -1.99 15.62 -8.75
N ALA A 162 -1.77 15.56 -7.45
CA ALA A 162 -2.03 14.37 -6.65
C ALA A 162 -2.71 14.72 -5.31
N ILE A 163 -3.21 13.69 -4.65
CA ILE A 163 -3.48 13.67 -3.22
C ILE A 163 -2.45 12.71 -2.63
N THR A 164 -1.59 13.24 -1.76
CA THR A 164 -0.58 12.50 -1.02
C THR A 164 -1.11 12.15 0.35
N PHE A 165 -0.55 11.08 0.94
CA PHE A 165 -0.97 10.56 2.22
C PHE A 165 0.26 10.28 3.10
N PRO A 166 0.10 10.13 4.42
CA PRO A 166 1.22 9.88 5.34
C PRO A 166 1.93 8.59 4.96
N PRO A 167 3.24 8.43 5.25
CA PRO A 167 3.91 7.16 5.00
C PRO A 167 3.16 5.99 5.62
N MET A 168 2.97 4.92 4.85
CA MET A 168 2.37 3.71 5.39
C MET A 168 3.36 3.06 6.36
N THR A 169 2.90 2.77 7.58
CA THR A 169 3.69 2.02 8.56
C THR A 169 3.83 0.58 8.08
N ARG A 170 5.05 0.20 7.68
CA ARG A 170 5.35 -1.20 7.40
C ARG A 170 5.67 -1.93 8.69
N THR A 171 5.29 -3.19 8.76
CA THR A 171 5.66 -4.09 9.85
C THR A 171 6.76 -5.02 9.36
N ILE A 172 7.93 -4.90 9.98
CA ILE A 172 9.13 -5.68 9.70
C ILE A 172 9.33 -6.67 10.85
N ALA A 173 9.46 -7.95 10.56
CA ALA A 173 9.84 -8.97 11.54
C ALA A 173 11.25 -9.49 11.26
N VAL A 174 12.09 -9.56 12.28
CA VAL A 174 13.41 -10.19 12.26
C VAL A 174 13.35 -11.42 13.16
N LEU A 175 13.30 -12.60 12.55
CA LEU A 175 13.09 -13.87 13.23
C LEU A 175 14.31 -14.77 13.14
N GLY A 176 14.71 -15.36 14.26
CA GLY A 176 15.81 -16.31 14.33
C GLY A 176 15.33 -17.70 14.76
N GLU A 177 16.25 -18.67 14.75
CA GLU A 177 15.94 -20.04 15.14
C GLU A 177 15.46 -20.18 16.60
N MET A 178 14.45 -21.03 16.77
CA MET A 178 13.93 -21.47 18.05
C MET A 178 14.56 -22.83 18.41
N LEU A 179 15.60 -22.79 19.26
CA LEU A 179 16.48 -23.94 19.52
C LEU A 179 15.86 -25.06 20.41
N GLU A 180 14.72 -24.83 21.05
CA GLU A 180 14.14 -25.73 22.07
C GLU A 180 12.97 -26.60 21.57
N LEU A 181 12.83 -26.80 20.25
CA LEU A 181 11.65 -27.44 19.65
C LEU A 181 11.80 -28.94 19.33
N GLY A 182 13.00 -29.52 19.47
CA GLY A 182 13.22 -30.95 19.25
C GLY A 182 12.80 -31.42 17.85
N GLU A 183 12.11 -32.57 17.75
CA GLU A 183 11.75 -33.22 16.48
C GLU A 183 10.72 -32.44 15.65
N THR A 184 9.90 -31.57 16.27
CA THR A 184 8.88 -30.78 15.57
C THR A 184 9.39 -29.43 15.08
N ALA A 185 10.68 -29.14 15.27
CA ALA A 185 11.27 -27.83 14.96
C ALA A 185 10.96 -27.36 13.54
N ALA A 186 11.05 -28.23 12.53
CA ALA A 186 10.79 -27.87 11.14
C ALA A 186 9.35 -27.38 10.92
N GLU A 187 8.36 -28.13 11.43
CA GLU A 187 6.93 -27.83 11.27
C GLU A 187 6.54 -26.55 12.02
N GLU A 188 7.05 -26.36 13.23
CA GLU A 188 6.81 -25.19 14.06
C GLU A 188 7.42 -23.92 13.45
N HIS A 189 8.64 -24.00 12.89
CA HIS A 189 9.23 -22.88 12.17
C HIS A 189 8.41 -22.52 10.94
N GLN A 190 7.94 -23.51 10.18
CA GLN A 190 7.05 -23.26 9.05
C GLN A 190 5.73 -22.61 9.49
N ALA A 191 5.16 -23.03 10.62
CA ALA A 191 3.95 -22.45 11.19
C ALA A 191 4.15 -20.98 11.60
N VAL A 192 5.29 -20.64 12.21
CA VAL A 192 5.66 -19.25 12.50
C VAL A 192 5.81 -18.42 11.23
N GLY A 193 6.37 -19.01 10.18
CA GLY A 193 6.41 -18.37 8.85
C GLY A 193 5.02 -18.01 8.35
N ARG A 194 4.08 -18.97 8.37
CA ARG A 194 2.68 -18.71 7.96
C ARG A 194 2.03 -17.64 8.84
N LEU A 195 2.21 -17.73 10.15
CA LEU A 195 1.69 -16.72 11.07
C LEU A 195 2.18 -15.30 10.74
N ALA A 196 3.41 -15.14 10.25
CA ALA A 196 3.89 -13.83 9.81
C ALA A 196 3.04 -13.27 8.64
N GLY A 197 2.66 -14.11 7.68
CA GLY A 197 1.74 -13.72 6.61
C GLY A 197 0.34 -13.38 7.13
N GLU A 198 -0.21 -14.23 8.00
CA GLU A 198 -1.53 -14.02 8.62
C GLU A 198 -1.61 -12.70 9.42
N GLN A 199 -0.52 -12.28 10.05
CA GLN A 199 -0.44 -11.02 10.81
C GLN A 199 -0.14 -9.79 9.94
N GLY A 200 -0.01 -9.94 8.63
CA GLY A 200 0.28 -8.83 7.71
C GLY A 200 1.69 -8.26 7.88
N ILE A 201 2.69 -9.11 8.12
CA ILE A 201 4.10 -8.69 8.07
C ILE A 201 4.45 -8.34 6.61
N ASP A 202 4.92 -7.11 6.39
CA ASP A 202 5.31 -6.62 5.07
C ASP A 202 6.70 -7.12 4.67
N HIS A 203 7.61 -7.21 5.64
CA HIS A 203 8.99 -7.65 5.44
C HIS A 203 9.40 -8.65 6.53
N LEU A 204 9.84 -9.83 6.13
CA LEU A 204 10.39 -10.84 7.04
C LEU A 204 11.89 -11.05 6.75
N ILE A 205 12.71 -10.84 7.77
CA ILE A 205 14.14 -11.17 7.75
C ILE A 205 14.34 -12.40 8.64
N VAL A 206 14.80 -13.50 8.07
CA VAL A 206 15.10 -14.72 8.81
C VAL A 206 16.61 -14.85 9.01
N VAL A 207 17.05 -14.92 10.25
CA VAL A 207 18.47 -14.92 10.63
C VAL A 207 18.93 -16.34 10.97
N GLY A 208 19.97 -16.81 10.28
CA GLY A 208 20.63 -18.09 10.52
C GLY A 208 20.80 -18.93 9.25
N ASN A 209 21.39 -20.12 9.42
CA ASN A 209 21.72 -21.03 8.31
C ASN A 209 21.13 -22.44 8.46
N SER A 210 20.34 -22.71 9.50
CA SER A 210 19.79 -24.03 9.77
C SER A 210 18.65 -24.42 8.81
N PRO A 211 18.34 -25.71 8.68
CA PRO A 211 17.15 -26.14 7.93
C PRO A 211 15.85 -25.53 8.48
N ASN A 212 15.79 -25.23 9.77
CA ASN A 212 14.61 -24.65 10.42
C ASN A 212 14.31 -23.22 9.93
N VAL A 213 15.33 -22.39 9.74
CA VAL A 213 15.12 -21.03 9.18
C VAL A 213 14.66 -21.08 7.71
N ILE A 214 15.02 -22.13 6.98
CA ILE A 214 14.51 -22.38 5.63
C ILE A 214 13.00 -22.65 5.68
N GLN A 215 12.55 -23.49 6.62
CA GLN A 215 11.14 -23.77 6.80
C GLN A 215 10.34 -22.52 7.21
N LEU A 216 10.90 -21.68 8.07
CA LEU A 216 10.29 -20.40 8.45
C LEU A 216 10.07 -19.51 7.23
N ALA A 217 11.12 -19.27 6.44
CA ALA A 217 11.00 -18.47 5.22
C ALA A 217 10.00 -19.08 4.23
N ALA A 218 9.98 -20.41 4.09
CA ALA A 218 9.04 -21.10 3.21
C ALA A 218 7.59 -20.94 3.65
N GLY A 219 7.31 -21.00 4.96
CA GLY A 219 5.97 -20.74 5.51
C GLY A 219 5.48 -19.34 5.21
N ALA A 220 6.35 -18.34 5.36
CA ALA A 220 6.02 -16.94 5.07
C ALA A 220 5.74 -16.68 3.59
N LEU A 221 6.57 -17.24 2.72
CA LEU A 221 6.34 -17.16 1.27
C LEU A 221 5.03 -17.84 0.87
N ALA A 222 4.70 -18.98 1.47
CA ALA A 222 3.46 -19.70 1.20
C ALA A 222 2.20 -18.91 1.61
N GLU A 223 2.29 -18.11 2.67
CA GLU A 223 1.21 -17.23 3.14
C GLU A 223 1.25 -15.83 2.51
N GLY A 224 2.12 -15.61 1.53
CA GLY A 224 2.13 -14.38 0.73
C GLY A 224 2.78 -13.17 1.39
N VAL A 225 3.72 -13.36 2.32
CA VAL A 225 4.57 -12.26 2.81
C VAL A 225 5.29 -11.60 1.61
N PRO A 226 5.12 -10.29 1.38
CA PRO A 226 5.62 -9.64 0.16
C PRO A 226 7.14 -9.75 -0.02
N GLU A 227 7.89 -9.55 1.07
CA GLU A 227 9.35 -9.51 1.05
C GLU A 227 9.92 -10.43 2.12
N VAL A 228 10.62 -11.48 1.70
CA VAL A 228 11.25 -12.46 2.60
C VAL A 228 12.75 -12.55 2.30
N ALA A 229 13.57 -12.12 3.25
CA ALA A 229 15.02 -12.20 3.18
C ALA A 229 15.54 -13.25 4.17
N ARG A 230 16.59 -13.99 3.77
CA ARG A 230 17.36 -14.85 4.68
C ARG A 230 18.78 -14.34 4.75
N VAL A 231 19.30 -14.18 5.96
CA VAL A 231 20.63 -13.64 6.23
C VAL A 231 21.38 -14.57 7.19
N ALA A 232 22.70 -14.61 7.05
CA ALA A 232 23.52 -15.60 7.77
C ALA A 232 23.62 -15.31 9.28
N ASP A 233 23.65 -14.04 9.67
CA ASP A 233 23.97 -13.59 11.03
C ASP A 233 23.33 -12.23 11.37
N ASN A 234 23.47 -11.84 12.65
CA ASN A 234 22.91 -10.61 13.20
C ASN A 234 23.48 -9.35 12.55
N HIS A 235 24.76 -9.34 12.21
CA HIS A 235 25.40 -8.18 11.57
C HIS A 235 24.84 -7.96 10.16
N THR A 236 24.72 -9.03 9.37
CA THR A 236 24.10 -8.98 8.04
C THR A 236 22.64 -8.58 8.13
N ALA A 237 21.92 -9.04 9.15
CA ALA A 237 20.54 -8.62 9.41
C ALA A 237 20.44 -7.12 9.74
N ALA A 238 21.33 -6.59 10.59
CA ALA A 238 21.38 -5.17 10.94
C ALA A 238 21.69 -4.31 9.71
N ALA A 239 22.75 -4.66 8.96
CA ALA A 239 23.12 -3.96 7.73
C ALA A 239 21.98 -3.98 6.68
N TYR A 240 21.31 -5.12 6.51
CA TYR A 240 20.16 -5.19 5.61
C TYR A 240 19.00 -4.32 6.11
N LEU A 241 18.70 -4.37 7.40
CA LEU A 241 17.63 -3.59 8.01
C LEU A 241 17.88 -2.08 7.88
N GLU A 242 19.12 -1.61 8.04
CA GLU A 242 19.52 -0.21 7.80
C GLU A 242 19.21 0.27 6.37
N THR A 243 19.31 -0.62 5.38
CA THR A 243 19.04 -0.25 3.98
C THR A 243 17.56 -0.14 3.65
N ILE A 244 16.69 -0.80 4.43
CA ILE A 244 15.27 -0.90 4.12
C ILE A 244 14.37 -0.11 5.07
N VAL A 245 14.78 0.10 6.32
CA VAL A 245 13.94 0.74 7.35
C VAL A 245 13.69 2.20 7.02
N ARG A 246 12.46 2.66 7.26
CA ARG A 246 12.01 4.03 7.04
C ARG A 246 11.38 4.58 8.31
N PRO A 247 11.38 5.91 8.51
CA PRO A 247 10.63 6.53 9.59
C PRO A 247 9.16 6.07 9.59
N GLY A 248 8.69 5.58 10.73
CA GLY A 248 7.32 5.08 10.89
C GLY A 248 7.16 3.57 10.75
N ASP A 249 8.18 2.83 10.33
CA ASP A 249 8.16 1.35 10.36
C ASP A 249 8.12 0.82 11.79
N LYS A 250 7.51 -0.35 11.97
CA LYS A 250 7.54 -1.13 13.20
C LYS A 250 8.46 -2.33 13.00
N VAL A 251 9.48 -2.45 13.82
CA VAL A 251 10.42 -3.58 13.77
C VAL A 251 10.23 -4.47 15.00
N LEU A 252 9.90 -5.74 14.77
CA LEU A 252 9.87 -6.80 15.79
C LEU A 252 11.11 -7.66 15.65
N LEU A 253 11.86 -7.86 16.73
CA LEU A 253 12.97 -8.82 16.77
C LEU A 253 12.60 -9.97 17.71
N LYS A 254 12.68 -11.22 17.24
CA LYS A 254 12.36 -12.39 18.06
C LYS A 254 13.17 -13.63 17.68
N ALA A 255 13.87 -14.20 18.66
CA ALA A 255 14.49 -15.52 18.57
C ALA A 255 14.53 -16.20 19.95
N SER A 256 15.18 -17.36 20.02
CA SER A 256 15.67 -17.92 21.28
C SER A 256 16.76 -17.04 21.89
N ARG A 257 17.08 -17.24 23.19
CA ARG A 257 18.17 -16.50 23.85
C ARG A 257 19.51 -16.70 23.14
N GLY A 258 19.78 -17.92 22.65
CA GLY A 258 21.01 -18.24 21.92
C GLY A 258 21.13 -17.59 20.54
N GLY A 259 20.04 -17.04 19.98
CA GLY A 259 20.09 -16.29 18.73
C GLY A 259 20.53 -14.83 18.88
N GLU A 260 20.56 -14.31 20.11
CA GLU A 260 21.07 -12.98 20.46
C GLU A 260 20.57 -11.80 19.61
N LEU A 261 19.36 -11.88 19.03
CA LEU A 261 18.86 -10.85 18.09
C LEU A 261 18.76 -9.44 18.69
N TRP A 262 18.85 -9.27 20.02
CA TRP A 262 18.97 -7.95 20.63
C TRP A 262 20.21 -7.19 20.14
N GLN A 263 21.26 -7.88 19.68
CA GLN A 263 22.47 -7.28 19.11
C GLN A 263 22.14 -6.45 17.87
N ILE A 264 21.15 -6.88 17.07
CA ILE A 264 20.66 -6.12 15.90
C ILE A 264 20.07 -4.78 16.35
N ALA A 265 19.26 -4.80 17.42
CA ALA A 265 18.71 -3.57 17.96
C ALA A 265 19.81 -2.66 18.54
N GLN A 266 20.82 -3.24 19.18
CA GLN A 266 21.97 -2.48 19.70
C GLN A 266 22.75 -1.81 18.56
N GLU A 267 23.03 -2.53 17.48
CA GLU A 267 23.71 -2.00 16.30
C GLU A 267 22.94 -0.83 15.66
N LEU A 268 21.63 -1.02 15.41
CA LEU A 268 20.75 0.03 14.85
C LEU A 268 20.63 1.28 15.73
N LEU A 269 20.72 1.11 17.05
CA LEU A 269 20.62 2.19 18.02
C LEU A 269 21.99 2.80 18.38
N GLY A 270 23.08 2.34 17.76
CA GLY A 270 24.44 2.77 18.08
C GLY A 270 24.86 2.45 19.52
N GLN A 271 24.29 1.40 20.10
CA GLN A 271 24.57 0.94 21.46
C GLN A 271 25.69 -0.11 21.48
N PRO A 272 26.41 -0.26 22.61
CA PRO A 272 27.38 -1.34 22.76
C PRO A 272 26.72 -2.71 22.60
N ILE A 273 27.32 -3.58 21.78
CA ILE A 273 26.86 -4.96 21.57
C ILE A 273 27.18 -5.78 22.83
N THR A 274 26.19 -6.52 23.34
CA THR A 274 26.32 -7.38 24.53
C THR A 274 25.94 -8.83 24.22
N GLY A 275 26.53 -9.79 24.95
CA GLY A 275 26.30 -11.23 24.72
C GLY A 275 27.55 -11.89 24.14
N HIS A 276 27.95 -13.02 24.71
CA HIS A 276 29.11 -13.84 24.34
C HIS A 276 28.76 -15.31 24.56
#